data_AF-A0A951PSK5-F1
#
_entry.id   AF-A0A951PSK5-F1
#
_cell.length_a   1.000
_cell.length_b   1.000
_cell.length_c   1.000
_cell.angle_alpha   90.00
_cell.angle_beta   90.00
_cell.angle_gamma   90.00
#
_symmetry.space_group_name_H-M   'P 1'
#
loop_
_entity.id
_entity.type
_entity.pdbx_description
1 polymer ?
#
loop_
_entity_poly.entity_id
_entity_poly.type
_entity_poly.pdbx_seq_one_letter_code
_entity_poly.pdbx_strand_id
1 'polypeptide(L)' 'MITSQAATDNYRTLIENKDFEIGSLSKTSYAKSNRVFTANEQLIAYKAGKRTAEKTNEVIAKLIAILQQ' A
#
# COMPACT_ATOMS: atom_id res chain seq x y z
N MET A 1 3.39 5.19 0.79
CA MET A 1 4.49 4.52 1.55
C MET A 1 3.93 3.32 2.32
N ILE A 2 4.71 2.25 2.54
CA ILE A 2 4.32 1.07 3.34
C ILE A 2 5.16 1.02 4.61
N THR A 3 4.54 0.73 5.76
CA THR A 3 5.25 0.58 7.05
C THR A 3 4.64 -0.55 7.88
N SER A 4 5.46 -1.28 8.63
CA SER A 4 5.00 -2.28 9.61
C SER A 4 4.63 -1.65 10.96
N GLN A 5 4.81 -0.34 11.13
CA GLN A 5 4.41 0.36 12.34
C GLN A 5 2.90 0.60 12.35
N ALA A 6 2.22 -0.07 13.27
CA ALA A 6 0.82 0.20 13.58
C ALA A 6 0.69 1.65 14.08
N ALA A 7 -0.18 2.42 13.45
CA ALA A 7 -0.59 3.73 13.93
C ALA A 7 -2.04 3.99 13.52
N THR A 8 -2.76 4.70 14.38
CA THR A 8 -4.21 4.95 14.32
C THR A 8 -4.52 6.11 13.37
N ASP A 9 -4.43 5.88 12.05
CA ASP A 9 -4.93 6.82 11.04
C ASP A 9 -5.92 6.13 10.10
N ASN A 10 -7.00 6.84 9.73
CA ASN A 10 -8.05 6.35 8.82
C ASN A 10 -7.57 6.12 7.37
N TYR A 11 -6.46 6.77 7.01
CA TYR A 11 -5.84 6.72 5.68
C TYR A 11 -4.93 5.49 5.48
N ARG A 12 -4.98 4.51 6.39
CA ARG A 12 -4.22 3.27 6.30
C ARG A 12 -5.04 2.12 5.75
N THR A 13 -4.45 1.34 4.86
CA THR A 13 -4.98 0.04 4.43
C THR A 13 -4.06 -1.06 4.94
N LEU A 14 -4.62 -1.99 5.70
CA LEU A 14 -3.92 -3.17 6.19
C LEU A 14 -3.39 -3.98 5.00
N ILE A 15 -2.20 -4.55 5.13
CA ILE A 15 -1.57 -5.42 4.13
C ILE A 15 -1.14 -6.69 4.83
N GLU A 16 -1.79 -7.79 4.48
CA GLU A 16 -1.47 -9.13 4.97
C GLU A 16 -1.02 -10.03 3.82
N ASN A 17 -0.41 -11.17 4.14
CA ASN A 17 0.09 -12.09 3.10
C ASN A 17 -1.01 -12.66 2.21
N LYS A 18 -2.24 -12.77 2.72
CA LYS A 18 -3.43 -13.16 1.92
C LYS A 18 -3.81 -12.14 0.85
N ASP A 19 -3.34 -10.90 0.96
CA ASP A 19 -3.62 -9.84 -0.01
C ASP A 19 -2.66 -9.87 -1.22
N PHE A 20 -1.79 -10.87 -1.31
CA PHE A 20 -0.83 -11.04 -2.40
C PHE A 20 -1.24 -12.18 -3.32
N GLU A 21 -1.21 -11.93 -4.62
CA GLU A 21 -1.31 -12.96 -5.66
C GLU A 21 0.05 -13.64 -5.86
N ILE A 22 1.14 -12.87 -5.80
CA ILE A 22 2.50 -13.33 -6.05
C ILE A 22 3.44 -12.61 -5.08
N GLY A 23 4.35 -13.33 -4.42
CA GLY A 23 5.24 -12.77 -3.41
C GLY A 23 4.53 -12.51 -2.09
N SER A 24 5.20 -11.81 -1.17
CA SER A 24 4.69 -11.56 0.18
C SER A 24 5.46 -10.43 0.86
N LEU A 25 4.95 -9.96 2.00
CA LEU A 25 5.71 -9.14 2.93
C LEU A 25 6.14 -10.01 4.11
N SER A 26 7.34 -9.76 4.65
CA SER A 26 7.85 -10.52 5.79
C SER A 26 7.00 -10.34 7.06
N LYS A 27 6.27 -9.22 7.17
CA LYS A 27 5.41 -8.88 8.30
C LYS A 27 4.17 -8.13 7.82
N THR A 28 3.07 -8.28 8.57
CA THR A 28 1.87 -7.45 8.41
C THR A 28 2.24 -5.99 8.42
N SER A 29 1.76 -5.26 7.40
CA SER A 29 2.16 -3.89 7.14
C SER A 29 0.94 -3.04 6.76
N TYR A 30 1.15 -1.74 6.62
CA TYR A 30 0.09 -0.78 6.34
C TYR A 30 0.49 0.13 5.17
N ALA A 31 -0.36 0.20 4.15
CA ALA A 31 -0.25 1.20 3.09
C ALA A 31 -0.80 2.53 3.58
N LYS A 32 0.01 3.59 3.51
CA LYS A 32 -0.39 4.96 3.85
C LYS A 32 -0.77 5.71 2.58
N SER A 33 -2.08 5.86 2.33
CA SER A 33 -2.60 6.62 1.17
C SER A 33 -2.40 8.12 1.32
N ASN A 34 -2.22 8.63 2.54
CA ASN A 34 -1.89 10.03 2.80
C ASN A 34 -0.41 10.39 2.61
N ARG A 35 0.44 9.42 2.23
CA ARG A 35 1.86 9.65 1.90
C ARG A 35 2.20 9.07 0.54
N VAL A 36 1.76 9.78 -0.50
CA VAL A 36 2.10 9.54 -1.91
C VAL A 36 3.25 10.46 -2.28
N PHE A 37 4.17 9.97 -3.10
CA PHE A 37 5.26 10.76 -3.64
C PHE A 37 5.57 10.28 -5.06
N THR A 38 6.11 11.18 -5.88
CA THR A 38 6.58 10.85 -7.22
C THR A 38 8.02 10.35 -7.13
N ALA A 39 8.30 9.18 -7.71
CA ALA A 39 9.62 8.57 -7.73
C ALA A 39 10.08 8.38 -9.19
N ASN A 40 11.37 8.53 -9.43
CA ASN A 40 11.97 8.11 -10.70
C ASN A 40 12.07 6.57 -10.74
N GLU A 41 11.78 5.95 -11.88
CA GLU A 41 11.84 4.51 -12.10
C GLU A 41 13.22 3.91 -11.78
N GLN A 42 14.30 4.68 -11.95
CA GLN A 42 15.66 4.29 -11.59
C GLN A 42 15.84 4.03 -10.08
N LEU A 43 14.91 4.50 -9.24
CA LEU A 43 14.90 4.22 -7.79
C LEU A 43 14.31 2.85 -7.45
N ILE A 44 13.68 2.17 -8.41
CA ILE A 44 13.02 0.88 -8.19
C ILE A 44 14.06 -0.24 -8.28
N ALA A 45 14.49 -0.77 -7.13
CA ALA A 45 15.46 -1.85 -7.09
C ALA A 45 14.88 -3.20 -7.59
N TYR A 46 13.67 -3.55 -7.16
CA TYR A 46 12.99 -4.79 -7.57
C TYR A 46 11.49 -4.74 -7.22
N LYS A 47 10.72 -5.69 -7.78
CA LYS A 47 9.32 -5.91 -7.44
C LYS A 47 9.19 -6.92 -6.31
N ALA A 48 8.73 -6.49 -5.13
CA ALA A 48 8.55 -7.37 -3.97
C ALA A 48 7.37 -8.35 -4.08
N GLY A 49 6.35 -8.01 -4.88
CA GLY A 49 5.17 -8.86 -5.08
C GLY A 49 4.10 -8.20 -5.93
N LYS A 50 3.02 -8.95 -6.20
CA LYS A 50 1.79 -8.48 -6.83
C LYS A 50 0.64 -8.66 -5.83
N ARG A 51 -0.10 -7.59 -5.60
CA ARG A 51 -1.27 -7.59 -4.72
C ARG A 51 -2.53 -7.91 -5.51
N THR A 52 -3.53 -8.45 -4.83
CA THR A 52 -4.84 -8.70 -5.43
C THR A 52 -5.47 -7.41 -5.95
N ALA A 53 -6.29 -7.54 -6.99
CA ALA A 53 -7.02 -6.41 -7.57
C ALA A 53 -7.91 -5.74 -6.52
N GLU A 54 -8.60 -6.54 -5.69
CA GLU A 54 -9.44 -6.05 -4.59
C GLU A 54 -8.67 -5.13 -3.66
N LYS A 55 -7.48 -5.55 -3.22
CA LYS A 55 -6.70 -4.78 -2.27
C LYS A 55 -6.08 -3.53 -2.89
N THR A 56 -5.72 -3.62 -4.16
CA THR A 56 -5.23 -2.49 -4.94
C THR A 56 -6.33 -1.43 -5.08
N ASN A 57 -7.56 -1.85 -5.38
CA ASN A 57 -8.72 -0.97 -5.49
C ASN A 57 -9.06 -0.31 -4.15
N GLU A 58 -8.93 -1.00 -3.01
CA GLU A 58 -9.14 -0.39 -1.68
C GLU A 58 -8.17 0.78 -1.44
N VAL A 59 -6.89 0.61 -1.78
CA VAL A 59 -5.87 1.66 -1.63
C VAL A 59 -6.17 2.85 -2.54
N ILE A 60 -6.57 2.60 -3.79
CA ILE A 60 -6.96 3.64 -4.75
C ILE A 60 -8.19 4.40 -4.25
N ALA A 61 -9.23 3.69 -3.78
CA ALA A 61 -10.44 4.31 -3.26
C ALA A 61 -10.14 5.23 -2.07
N LYS A 62 -9.28 4.80 -1.14
CA LYS A 62 -8.83 5.67 -0.04
C LYS A 62 -8.03 6.87 -0.52
N LEU A 63 -7.20 6.71 -1.55
CA LEU A 63 -6.42 7.80 -2.12
C LEU A 63 -7.33 8.83 -2.80
N ILE A 64 -8.33 8.40 -3.56
CA ILE A 64 -9.35 9.28 -4.15
C ILE A 64 -10.14 9.98 -3.06
N ALA A 65 -10.56 9.28 -2.00
CA ALA A 65 -11.28 9.87 -0.88
C ALA A 65 -10.47 10.97 -0.14
N ILE A 66 -9.14 10.89 -0.13
CA ILE A 66 -8.27 11.95 0.40
C ILE A 66 -8.26 13.17 -0.52
N LEU A 67 -8.29 12.96 -1.83
CA LEU A 67 -8.26 14.04 -2.83
C LEU A 67 -9.62 14.73 -3.02
N GLN A 68 -10.71 14.09 -2.59
CA GLN A 68 -12.07 14.65 -2.65
C GLN A 68 -12.49 15.39 -1.36
N GLN A 69 -11.61 15.49 -0.36
CA GLN A 69 -11.77 16.40 0.79
C GLN A 69 -11.26 17.79 0.45
#